data_AF-C0ED34-F1
#
_entry.id   AF-C0ED34-F1
#
_cell.length_a   1.000
_cell.length_b   1.000
_cell.length_c   1.000
_cell.angle_alpha   90.00
_cell.angle_beta   90.00
_cell.angle_gamma   90.00
#
_symmetry.space_group_name_H-M   'P 1'
#
loop_
_entity.id
_entity.type
_entity.pdbx_description
1 polymer ?
#
loop_
_entity_poly.entity_id
_entity_poly.type
_entity_poly.pdbx_seq_one_letter_code
_entity_poly.pdbx_strand_id
1 'polypeptide(L)' 'MTEQNKKEIIKSFAYEMTAEQVAAAEEIDLQEADAFQSEHAAEIAAMNDYLKEQEMI' A
#
# COMPACT_ATOMS: atom_id res chain seq x y z
N MET A 1 3.72 -7.48 12.12
CA MET A 1 3.20 -6.18 11.64
C MET A 1 2.03 -5.73 12.50
N THR A 2 1.88 -4.43 12.75
CA THR A 2 0.71 -3.87 13.46
C THR A 2 -0.39 -3.47 12.46
N GLU A 3 -1.63 -3.31 12.92
CA GLU A 3 -2.73 -2.78 12.08
C GLU A 3 -2.42 -1.39 11.52
N GLN A 4 -1.64 -0.59 12.25
CA GLN A 4 -1.21 0.73 11.78
C GLN A 4 -0.21 0.61 10.63
N ASN A 5 0.81 -0.25 10.75
CA ASN A 5 1.76 -0.50 9.66
C ASN A 5 1.07 -1.06 8.42
N LYS A 6 0.12 -2.01 8.59
CA LYS A 6 -0.67 -2.55 7.49
C LYS A 6 -1.36 -1.43 6.70
N LYS A 7 -1.98 -0.49 7.41
CA LYS A 7 -2.71 0.62 6.80
C LYS A 7 -1.79 1.58 6.03
N GLU A 8 -0.61 1.88 6.56
CA GLU A 8 0.37 2.73 5.86
C GLU A 8 0.89 2.03 4.59
N ILE A 9 1.22 0.74 4.64
CA ILE A 9 1.63 -0.03 3.46
C ILE A 9 0.52 -0.04 2.39
N ILE A 10 -0.74 -0.29 2.77
CA ILE A 10 -1.89 -0.23 1.85
C ILE A 10 -1.99 1.16 1.21
N LYS A 11 -1.83 2.22 2.00
CA LYS A 11 -1.90 3.60 1.51
C LYS A 11 -0.76 3.91 0.54
N SER A 12 0.46 3.47 0.85
CA SER A 12 1.63 3.63 -0.01
C SER A 12 1.43 2.95 -1.37
N PHE A 13 0.96 1.70 -1.40
CA PHE A 13 0.58 1.03 -2.65
C PHE A 13 -0.61 1.68 -3.36
N ALA A 14 -1.59 2.20 -2.62
CA ALA A 14 -2.73 2.91 -3.19
C ALA A 14 -2.34 4.24 -3.84
N TYR A 15 -1.21 4.85 -3.43
CA TYR A 15 -0.56 5.96 -4.15
C TYR A 15 0.33 5.49 -5.31
N GLU A 16 0.14 4.26 -5.77
CA GLU A 16 0.82 3.68 -6.94
C GLU A 16 2.34 3.53 -6.75
N MET A 17 2.82 3.47 -5.50
CA MET A 17 4.21 3.13 -5.20
C MET A 17 4.53 1.69 -5.60
N THR A 18 5.75 1.45 -6.07
CA THR A 18 6.25 0.10 -6.34
C THR A 18 6.61 -0.63 -5.05
N ALA A 19 6.70 -1.96 -5.09
CA ALA A 19 7.14 -2.76 -3.93
C ALA A 19 8.52 -2.33 -3.41
N GLU A 20 9.44 -1.93 -4.30
CA GLU A 20 10.75 -1.39 -3.93
C GLU A 20 10.65 -0.07 -3.16
N GLN A 21 9.76 0.83 -3.59
CA GLN A 21 9.53 2.10 -2.91
C GLN A 21 8.86 1.90 -1.54
N VAL A 22 7.90 0.98 -1.47
CA VAL A 22 7.21 0.64 -0.22
C VAL A 22 8.17 -0.03 0.76
N ALA A 23 8.97 -0.99 0.30
CA ALA A 23 9.98 -1.66 1.12
C ALA A 23 10.96 -0.66 1.75
N ALA A 24 11.42 0.32 0.96
CA ALA A 24 12.29 1.39 1.44
C ALA A 24 11.58 2.36 2.42
N ALA A 25 10.32 2.71 2.17
CA ALA A 25 9.58 3.68 2.97
C ALA A 25 9.10 3.11 4.31
N GLU A 26 8.68 1.84 4.32
CA GLU A 26 8.10 1.15 5.47
C GLU A 26 9.15 0.30 6.21
N GLU A 27 10.40 0.34 5.76
CA GLU A 27 11.54 -0.40 6.31
C GLU A 27 11.28 -1.92 6.41
N ILE A 28 10.63 -2.48 5.38
CA ILE A 28 10.35 -3.92 5.25
C ILE A 28 11.15 -4.54 4.10
N ASP A 29 11.26 -5.87 4.09
CA ASP A 29 11.91 -6.58 2.99
C ASP A 29 11.11 -6.46 1.68
N LEU A 30 11.81 -6.39 0.53
CA LEU A 30 11.17 -6.34 -0.78
C LEU A 30 10.23 -7.55 -1.01
N GLN A 31 10.66 -8.74 -0.57
CA GLN A 31 9.83 -9.94 -0.69
C GLN A 31 8.56 -9.85 0.17
N GLU A 32 8.63 -9.20 1.34
CA GLU A 32 7.46 -8.95 2.19
C GLU A 32 6.53 -7.92 1.53
N ALA A 33 7.07 -6.86 0.93
CA ALA A 33 6.29 -5.88 0.18
C ALA A 33 5.58 -6.49 -1.04
N ASP A 34 6.26 -7.35 -1.81
CA ASP A 34 5.67 -8.07 -2.96
C ASP A 34 4.55 -9.02 -2.52
N ALA A 35 4.78 -9.79 -1.45
CA ALA A 35 3.76 -10.66 -0.88
C ALA A 35 2.56 -9.85 -0.39
N PHE A 36 2.81 -8.74 0.31
CA PHE A 36 1.78 -7.85 0.83
C PHE A 36 0.91 -7.28 -0.29
N GLN A 37 1.52 -6.78 -1.36
CA GLN A 37 0.79 -6.21 -2.50
C GLN A 37 -0.18 -7.23 -3.11
N SER A 38 0.25 -8.49 -3.19
CA SER A 38 -0.56 -9.59 -3.72
C SER A 38 -1.67 -10.01 -2.76
N GLU A 39 -1.36 -10.16 -1.47
CA GLU A 39 -2.32 -10.58 -0.44
C GLU A 39 -3.41 -9.53 -0.17
N HIS A 40 -3.07 -8.25 -0.28
CA HIS A 40 -3.95 -7.13 0.02
C HIS A 40 -4.42 -6.35 -1.21
N ALA A 41 -4.32 -6.93 -2.42
CA ALA A 41 -4.66 -6.27 -3.67
C ALA A 41 -6.07 -5.64 -3.69
N ALA A 42 -7.06 -6.30 -3.09
CA ALA A 42 -8.42 -5.77 -2.99
C ALA A 42 -8.53 -4.56 -2.05
N GLU A 43 -7.80 -4.56 -0.93
CA GLU A 43 -7.77 -3.44 0.02
C GLU A 43 -7.03 -2.23 -0.58
N ILE A 44 -5.95 -2.49 -1.32
CA ILE A 44 -5.17 -1.48 -2.05
C ILE A 44 -6.02 -0.83 -3.14
N ALA A 45 -6.75 -1.62 -3.94
CA ALA A 45 -7.63 -1.10 -4.98
C ALA A 45 -8.76 -0.22 -4.39
N ALA A 46 -9.42 -0.69 -3.34
CA ALA A 46 -10.47 0.08 -2.66
C ALA A 46 -9.93 1.40 -2.08
N MET A 47 -8.70 1.39 -1.54
CA MET A 47 -8.05 2.61 -1.05
C MET A 47 -7.67 3.55 -2.19
N ASN A 48 -7.18 3.04 -3.33
CA ASN A 48 -6.86 3.85 -4.51
C ASN A 48 -8.10 4.56 -5.05
N ASP A 49 -9.24 3.85 -5.15
CA ASP A 49 -10.51 4.43 -5.56
C ASP A 49 -10.97 5.53 -4.59
N TYR A 50 -10.88 5.26 -3.28
CA TYR A 50 -11.21 6.25 -2.24
C TYR A 50 -10.33 7.52 -2.36
N LEU A 51 -9.02 7.38 -2.52
CA LEU A 51 -8.10 8.50 -2.66
C LEU A 51 -8.37 9.32 -3.92
N LYS A 52 -8.65 8.65 -5.05
CA LYS A 52 -9.05 9.30 -6.31
C LYS A 52 -10.33 10.10 -6.14
N GLU A 53 -11.30 9.58 -5.40
CA GLU A 53 -12.55 10.31 -5.12
C GLU A 53 -12.31 11.55 -4.23
N GLN A 54 -11.38 11.48 -3.25
CA GLN A 54 -11.01 12.62 -2.41
C GLN A 54 -10.26 13.72 -3.18
N GLU A 55 -9.43 13.36 -4.17
CA GLU A 55 -8.68 14.32 -4.99
C GLU A 55 -9.53 15.05 -6.05
N MET A 56 -10.75 14.57 -6.31
CA MET A 56 -11.71 15.21 -7.24
C MET A 56 -12.61 16.26 -6.59
N ILE A 57 -12.45 16.53 -5.29
CA ILE A 57 -13.22 17.52 -4.50
C ILE A 57 -12.39 18.78 -4.28
#